data_AF-A0A7X8HEP3-F1
#
_entry.id   AF-A0A7X8HEP3-F1
#
_cell.length_a   1.000
_cell.length_b   1.000
_cell.length_c   1.000
_cell.angle_alpha   90.00
_cell.angle_beta   90.00
_cell.angle_gamma   90.00
#
_symmetry.space_group_name_H-M   'P 1'
#
loop_
_entity.id
_entity.type
_entity.pdbx_description
1 polymer ?
#
loop_
_entity_poly.entity_id
_entity_poly.type
_entity_poly.pdbx_seq_one_letter_code
_entity_poly.pdbx_strand_id
1 'polypeptide(L)'
;MCYACGTKLPGRERLGFRDLCPDCGRSIHVCRNCRFFKPGAHWDCAESVSELVADKEKANFCEWFSPSPDAGEGLGKSANASSKARATFEDLFKS
;
A
#
# COMPACT_ATOMS: atom_id res chain seq x y z
N MET A 1 1.97 -8.29 4.81
CA MET A 1 1.76 -8.16 6.27
C MET A 1 0.46 -7.42 6.54
N CYS A 2 -0.12 -7.51 7.75
CA CYS A 2 -1.26 -6.68 8.15
C CYS A 2 -0.80 -5.25 8.43
N TYR A 3 -1.44 -4.24 7.83
CA TYR A 3 -1.10 -2.83 8.05
C TYR A 3 -1.26 -2.39 9.51
N ALA A 4 -2.18 -3.03 10.26
CA ALA A 4 -2.57 -2.59 11.60
C ALA A 4 -1.67 -3.17 12.70
N CYS A 5 -1.36 -4.47 12.65
CA CYS A 5 -0.57 -5.15 13.69
C CYS A 5 0.74 -5.76 13.18
N GLY A 6 1.03 -5.71 11.88
CA GLY A 6 2.26 -6.29 11.29
C GLY A 6 2.23 -7.80 11.09
N THR A 7 1.21 -8.52 11.59
CA THR A 7 1.11 -9.98 11.46
C THR A 7 1.18 -10.44 10.00
N LYS A 8 1.94 -11.51 9.75
CA LYS A 8 2.05 -12.10 8.41
C LYS A 8 0.69 -12.68 8.00
N LEU A 9 0.15 -12.15 6.90
CA LEU A 9 -1.11 -12.64 6.34
C LEU A 9 -0.89 -13.97 5.63
N PRO A 10 -1.92 -14.83 5.52
CA PRO A 10 -1.83 -16.07 4.79
C PRO A 10 -1.30 -15.80 3.38
N GLY A 11 -0.26 -16.53 2.98
CA GLY A 11 0.42 -16.40 1.67
C GLY A 11 -0.40 -16.96 0.52
N ARG A 12 -1.68 -16.62 0.46
CA ARG A 12 -2.60 -16.97 -0.63
C ARG A 12 -2.64 -15.83 -1.63
N GLU A 13 -2.65 -16.18 -2.92
CA GLU A 13 -2.71 -15.20 -4.02
C GLU A 13 -3.97 -14.33 -3.98
N ARG A 14 -5.07 -14.83 -3.41
CA ARG A 14 -6.34 -14.11 -3.27
C ARG A 14 -6.81 -14.10 -1.84
N LEU A 15 -6.95 -12.90 -1.28
CA LEU A 15 -7.71 -12.66 -0.06
C LEU A 15 -9.14 -12.31 -0.46
N GLY A 16 -10.13 -12.88 0.22
CA GLY A 16 -11.53 -12.51 0.05
C GLY A 16 -11.85 -11.15 0.67
N PHE A 17 -12.93 -10.50 0.20
CA PHE A 17 -13.38 -9.19 0.69
C PHE A 17 -13.67 -9.15 2.20
N ARG A 18 -14.08 -10.29 2.77
CA ARG A 18 -14.43 -10.43 4.19
C ARG A 18 -13.33 -11.07 5.03
N ASP A 19 -12.16 -11.30 4.44
CA ASP A 19 -11.06 -11.87 5.20
C ASP A 19 -10.62 -10.91 6.30
N LEU A 20 -10.32 -11.49 7.45
CA LEU A 20 -9.84 -10.79 8.64
C LEU A 20 -8.43 -11.24 8.98
N CYS A 21 -7.69 -10.37 9.66
CA CYS A 21 -6.42 -10.72 10.24
C CYS A 21 -6.65 -11.75 11.36
N PRO A 22 -5.90 -12.87 11.38
CA PRO A 22 -6.07 -13.89 12.42
C PRO A 22 -5.67 -13.42 13.83
N ASP A 23 -4.96 -12.30 13.92
CA ASP A 23 -4.38 -11.80 15.17
C ASP A 23 -5.15 -10.60 15.73
N CYS A 24 -5.33 -9.53 14.94
CA CYS A 24 -6.05 -8.33 15.39
C CYS A 24 -7.52 -8.26 14.94
N GLY A 25 -8.00 -9.22 14.16
CA GLY A 25 -9.40 -9.26 13.67
C GLY A 25 -9.78 -8.16 12.66
N ARG A 26 -8.86 -7.28 12.29
CA ARG A 26 -9.13 -6.20 11.32
C ARG A 26 -9.27 -6.77 9.91
N SER A 27 -10.12 -6.16 9.09
CA SER A 27 -10.23 -6.48 7.67
C SER A 27 -8.89 -6.35 6.98
N ILE A 28 -8.53 -7.36 6.19
CA ILE A 28 -7.25 -7.39 5.47
C ILE A 28 -7.38 -6.99 4.00
N HIS A 29 -8.60 -6.97 3.47
CA HIS A 29 -8.92 -6.45 2.14
C HIS A 29 -9.14 -4.93 2.17
N VAL A 30 -8.04 -4.19 2.36
CA VAL A 30 -8.03 -2.73 2.48
C VAL A 30 -6.92 -2.14 1.62
N CYS A 31 -7.04 -0.89 1.17
CA CYS A 31 -6.03 -0.27 0.32
C CYS A 31 -4.64 -0.33 0.95
N ARG A 32 -4.53 -0.08 2.26
CA ARG A 32 -3.25 -0.14 3.00
C ARG A 32 -2.55 -1.51 2.98
N ASN A 33 -3.28 -2.59 2.69
CA ASN A 33 -2.72 -3.93 2.52
C ASN A 33 -2.46 -4.31 1.05
N CYS A 34 -2.82 -3.45 0.10
CA CYS A 34 -2.70 -3.70 -1.32
C CYS A 34 -1.30 -3.32 -1.84
N ARG A 35 -0.72 -4.14 -2.74
CA ARG A 35 0.55 -3.81 -3.41
C ARG A 35 0.49 -2.59 -4.34
N PHE A 36 -0.71 -2.22 -4.78
CA PHE A 36 -0.94 -1.09 -5.68
C PHE A 36 -1.18 0.23 -4.94
N PHE A 37 -1.25 0.21 -3.61
CA PHE A 37 -1.49 1.42 -2.84
C PHE A 37 -0.29 2.36 -2.91
N LYS A 38 -0.52 3.56 -3.44
CA LYS A 38 0.50 4.56 -3.71
C LYS A 38 -0.05 5.95 -3.33
N PRO A 39 0.21 6.42 -2.10
CA PRO A 39 -0.22 7.75 -1.65
C PRO A 39 0.22 8.85 -2.62
N GLY A 40 -0.72 9.74 -2.97
CA GLY A 40 -0.47 10.86 -3.88
C GLY A 40 -0.61 10.54 -5.37
N ALA A 41 -0.90 9.28 -5.74
CA ALA A 41 -1.39 8.95 -7.08
C ALA A 41 -2.90 9.21 -7.20
N HIS A 42 -3.46 9.03 -8.41
CA HIS A 42 -4.91 9.11 -8.60
C HIS A 42 -5.62 8.08 -7.69
N TRP A 43 -6.46 8.61 -6.77
CA TRP A 43 -7.12 7.86 -5.70
C TRP A 43 -6.20 7.02 -4.81
N ASP A 44 -4.93 7.42 -4.69
CA ASP A 44 -3.89 6.72 -3.96
C ASP A 44 -3.64 5.28 -4.47
N CYS A 45 -3.85 5.05 -5.77
CA CYS A 45 -3.64 3.77 -6.43
C CYS A 45 -2.69 3.94 -7.62
N ALA A 46 -1.78 2.97 -7.80
CA ALA A 46 -0.94 2.90 -9.00
C ALA A 46 -1.71 2.40 -10.23
N GLU A 47 -2.84 1.73 -10.03
CA GLU A 47 -3.71 1.22 -11.08
C GLU A 47 -4.81 2.21 -11.45
N SER A 48 -5.35 2.06 -12.66
CA SER A 48 -6.49 2.85 -13.16
C SER A 48 -7.81 2.27 -12.66
N VAL A 49 -8.00 2.29 -11.34
CA VAL A 49 -9.27 1.93 -10.68
C VAL A 49 -10.39 2.86 -11.18
N SER A 50 -11.64 2.38 -11.14
CA SER A 50 -12.85 3.12 -11.58
C SER A 50 -13.62 3.81 -10.44
N GLU A 51 -13.38 3.41 -9.19
CA GLU A 51 -14.00 4.02 -8.01
C GLU A 51 -12.99 4.43 -6.93
N LEU A 52 -13.24 5.59 -6.30
CA LEU A 52 -12.48 6.06 -5.14
C LEU A 52 -12.87 5.28 -3.89
N VAL A 53 -11.89 4.66 -3.24
CA VAL A 53 -12.03 4.19 -1.86
C VAL A 53 -11.75 5.36 -0.91
N ALA A 54 -12.77 5.91 -0.25
CA ALA A 54 -12.59 7.06 0.63
C ALA A 54 -11.73 6.74 1.88
N ASP A 55 -11.99 5.60 2.52
CA ASP A 55 -11.27 5.15 3.71
C ASP A 55 -10.34 3.99 3.35
N LYS A 56 -9.04 4.27 3.31
CA LYS A 56 -7.99 3.32 2.88
C LYS A 56 -7.71 2.21 3.91
N GLU A 57 -8.26 2.34 5.11
CA GLU A 57 -8.08 1.44 6.26
C GLU A 57 -9.31 0.57 6.56
N LYS A 58 -10.43 0.85 5.88
CA LYS A 58 -11.65 0.03 5.93
C LYS A 58 -11.71 -0.99 4.78
N ALA A 59 -12.48 -2.04 5.02
CA ALA A 59 -12.81 -3.05 4.02
C ALA A 59 -13.39 -2.39 2.76
N ASN A 60 -12.95 -2.85 1.60
CA ASN A 60 -13.49 -2.43 0.32
C ASN A 60 -13.71 -3.63 -0.60
N PHE A 61 -14.33 -3.39 -1.75
CA PHE A 61 -14.66 -4.39 -2.76
C PHE A 61 -13.85 -4.20 -4.05
N CYS A 62 -12.67 -3.56 -3.96
CA CYS A 62 -11.84 -3.30 -5.11
C CYS A 62 -11.35 -4.61 -5.73
N GLU A 63 -11.79 -4.92 -6.96
CA GLU A 63 -11.44 -6.16 -7.65
C GLU A 63 -9.97 -6.21 -8.09
N TRP A 64 -9.31 -5.05 -8.19
CA TRP A 64 -7.89 -4.91 -8.45
C TRP A 64 -7.02 -5.20 -7.22
N PHE A 65 -7.61 -5.46 -6.06
CA PHE A 65 -6.86 -5.71 -4.84
C PHE A 65 -5.90 -6.90 -4.99
N SER A 66 -4.67 -6.71 -4.56
CA SER A 66 -3.69 -7.77 -4.48
C SER A 66 -2.81 -7.58 -3.25
N PRO A 67 -2.70 -8.59 -2.37
CA PRO A 67 -2.05 -8.42 -1.08
C PRO A 67 -0.56 -8.14 -1.24
N SER A 68 -0.07 -7.11 -0.54
CA SER A 68 1.36 -6.84 -0.47
C SER A 68 2.04 -7.75 0.57
N PRO A 69 3.12 -8.46 0.21
CA PRO A 69 3.94 -9.18 1.20
C PRO A 69 4.44 -8.23 2.29
N ASP A 70 4.73 -6.97 1.94
CA ASP A 70 5.39 -5.96 2.78
C ASP A 70 4.49 -4.76 3.13
N ALA A 71 3.16 -4.95 3.13
CA ALA A 71 2.18 -3.87 3.35
C ALA A 71 2.38 -2.99 4.61
N GLY A 72 3.24 -3.38 5.56
CA GLY A 72 3.63 -2.57 6.72
C GLY A 72 4.84 -1.65 6.50
N GLU A 73 5.67 -1.86 5.48
CA GLU A 73 6.95 -1.14 5.34
C GLU A 73 6.87 0.11 4.45
N GLY A 74 5.83 0.22 3.62
CA GLY A 74 5.76 1.21 2.53
C GLY A 74 5.44 2.66 2.93
N LEU A 75 5.06 2.92 4.18
CA LEU A 75 4.59 4.24 4.61
C LEU A 75 5.66 5.10 5.29
N GLY A 76 6.84 4.53 5.58
CA GLY A 76 7.95 5.21 6.23
C GLY A 76 9.06 5.73 5.31
N LYS A 77 9.03 5.42 3.99
CA LYS A 77 10.18 5.65 3.09
C LYS A 77 10.00 6.76 2.03
N SER A 78 8.86 7.45 1.99
CA SER A 78 8.64 8.52 0.99
C SER A 78 9.33 9.86 1.30
N ALA A 79 9.84 10.07 2.52
CA ALA A 79 10.57 11.29 2.85
C ALA A 79 12.03 11.30 2.34
N ASN A 80 12.65 10.13 2.14
CA ASN A 80 14.08 10.02 1.79
C ASN A 80 14.36 9.79 0.29
N ALA A 81 13.38 9.30 -0.48
CA ALA A 81 13.54 9.10 -1.92
C ALA A 81 13.63 10.44 -2.68
N SER A 82 12.85 11.46 -2.25
CA SER A 82 12.85 12.79 -2.87
C SER A 82 14.15 13.56 -2.60
N SER A 83 14.73 13.42 -1.40
CA SER A 83 15.98 14.08 -1.02
C SER A 83 17.18 13.48 -1.76
N LYS A 84 17.23 12.15 -1.92
CA LYS A 84 18.31 11.48 -2.65
C LYS A 84 18.27 11.77 -4.17
N ALA A 85 17.07 11.86 -4.75
CA ALA A 85 16.90 12.24 -6.16
C ALA A 85 17.36 13.68 -6.45
N ARG A 86 17.08 14.63 -5.53
CA ARG A 86 17.58 16.01 -5.66
C ARG A 86 19.09 16.10 -5.52
N ALA A 87 19.68 15.38 -4.57
CA ALA A 87 21.13 15.39 -4.35
C ALA A 87 21.91 14.88 -5.58
N THR A 88 21.41 13.82 -6.23
CA THR A 88 22.02 13.30 -7.47
C THR A 88 21.80 14.20 -8.69
N PHE A 89 20.71 14.98 -8.73
CA PHE A 89 20.48 15.93 -9.81
C PHE A 89 21.48 17.09 -9.74
N GLU A 90 21.66 17.68 -8.57
CA GLU A 90 22.59 18.82 -8.36
C GLU A 90 24.06 18.47 -8.67
N ASP A 91 24.47 17.21 -8.48
CA ASP A 91 25.83 16.74 -8.79
C ASP A 91 26.11 16.74 -10.30
N LEU A 92 25.10 16.50 -11.13
CA LEU A 92 25.23 16.47 -12.59
C LEU A 92 25.41 17.85 -13.23
N PHE A 93 25.07 18.94 -12.54
CA PHE A 93 25.18 20.32 -13.04
C PHE A 93 26.40 21.09 -12.48
N LYS A 94 27.26 20.43 -11.69
CA LYS A 94 28.48 21.03 -11.10
C LYS A 94 29.76 20.81 -11.92
N SER A 95 29.65 20.44 -13.20
CA SER A 95 30.77 20.41 -14.14
C SER A 95 30.93 21.75 -14.86
#